data_AF-A0A9C8SZA4-F1
#
_entry.id   AF-A0A9C8SZA4-F1
#
_cell.length_a   1.000
_cell.length_b   1.000
_cell.length_c   1.000
_cell.angle_alpha   90.00
_cell.angle_beta   90.00
_cell.angle_gamma   90.00
#
_symmetry.space_group_name_H-M   'P 1'
#
loop_
_entity.id
_entity.type
_entity.pdbx_description
1 polymer ?
#
loop_
_entity_poly.entity_id
_entity_poly.type
_entity_poly.pdbx_seq_one_letter_code
_entity_poly.pdbx_strand_id
1 'polypeptide(L)'
;MKRYTLFSILVLAVAMTMAWQGLLPQPGYGRDGGGTHPVLRRGWIDQIDTGTLVIDDMSYRTTKKTRYYGRNGKECGLSAFRVGQFVGFLSEQSLLTDVYLLKPGKEDMRTEVRTPTRARQPGKTEIILQDGVWRN
;
A
#
# COMPACT_ATOMS: atom_id res chain seq x y z
N MET A 1 68.76 23.17 17.78
CA MET A 1 67.99 22.03 18.34
C MET A 1 66.54 22.17 17.91
N LYS A 2 66.06 21.24 17.07
CA LYS A 2 64.76 21.26 16.37
C LYS A 2 63.66 20.73 17.30
N ARG A 3 62.47 21.37 17.32
CA ARG A 3 61.25 20.83 17.94
C ARG A 3 60.24 20.54 16.83
N TYR A 4 59.93 19.26 16.62
CA TYR A 4 58.81 18.74 15.83
C TYR A 4 58.10 17.71 16.70
N THR A 5 56.83 17.92 17.02
CA THR A 5 55.94 16.89 17.59
C THR A 5 54.50 17.27 17.21
N LEU A 6 54.06 16.90 16.00
CA LEU A 6 53.27 15.72 15.65
C LEU A 6 51.85 15.72 16.24
N PHE A 7 50.90 16.15 15.41
CA PHE A 7 49.47 15.91 15.51
C PHE A 7 49.20 14.41 15.57
N SER A 8 48.56 13.94 16.65
CA SER A 8 48.02 12.59 16.74
C SER A 8 46.52 12.64 16.46
N ILE A 9 46.15 12.28 15.23
CA ILE A 9 44.79 11.94 14.84
C ILE A 9 44.63 10.44 15.14
N LEU A 10 43.86 10.10 16.16
CA LEU A 10 43.43 8.72 16.39
C LEU A 10 41.97 8.59 15.98
N VAL A 11 41.78 8.04 14.78
CA VAL A 11 40.48 7.57 14.28
C VAL A 11 40.13 6.30 15.05
N LEU A 12 39.06 6.35 15.85
CA LEU A 12 38.44 5.14 16.39
C LEU A 12 37.18 4.85 15.57
N ALA A 13 37.28 3.81 14.73
CA ALA A 13 36.14 3.19 14.07
C ALA A 13 36.14 1.72 14.46
N VAL A 14 35.21 1.29 15.32
CA VAL A 14 34.56 -0.02 15.22
C VAL A 14 33.14 0.12 15.73
N ALA A 15 32.21 -0.07 14.80
CA ALA A 15 30.78 -0.13 15.01
C ALA A 15 30.40 -1.34 15.86
N MET A 16 29.54 -1.14 16.85
CA MET A 16 28.90 -2.26 17.54
C MET A 16 27.46 -1.90 17.91
N THR A 17 26.55 -2.51 17.16
CA THR A 17 25.19 -2.90 17.56
C THR A 17 24.26 -1.79 18.07
N MET A 18 23.69 -1.02 17.14
CA MET A 18 22.36 -0.44 17.38
C MET A 18 21.29 -1.45 16.96
N ALA A 19 20.55 -1.89 17.96
CA ALA A 19 19.32 -2.65 17.83
C ALA A 19 18.37 -1.95 16.83
N TRP A 20 18.16 -2.58 15.68
CA TRP A 20 17.10 -2.22 14.74
C TRP A 20 15.78 -2.80 15.24
N GLN A 21 15.22 -2.19 16.27
CA GLN A 21 13.83 -2.38 16.68
C GLN A 21 13.10 -1.04 16.53
N GLY A 22 12.13 -0.98 15.61
CA GLY A 22 10.93 -0.17 15.86
C GLY A 22 10.81 1.24 15.27
N LEU A 23 11.34 1.54 14.09
CA LEU A 23 11.00 2.79 13.37
C LEU A 23 10.21 2.51 12.09
N LEU A 24 8.97 2.05 12.26
CA LEU A 24 7.91 2.59 11.42
C LEU A 24 7.78 4.08 11.80
N PRO A 25 7.65 5.02 10.85
CA PRO A 25 7.35 6.40 11.20
C PRO A 25 6.06 6.41 12.01
N GLN A 26 6.15 6.81 13.29
CA GLN A 26 4.97 7.05 14.11
C GLN A 26 4.31 8.32 13.57
N PRO A 27 3.10 8.25 12.99
CA PRO A 27 2.40 9.43 12.55
C PRO A 27 1.78 10.07 13.79
N GLY A 28 2.42 11.11 14.30
CA GLY A 28 1.76 12.07 15.18
C GLY A 28 0.68 12.78 14.37
N TYR A 29 -0.54 12.24 14.35
CA TYR A 29 -1.72 12.93 13.83
C TYR A 29 -2.76 13.05 14.92
N GLY A 30 -2.55 14.05 15.75
CA GLY A 30 -3.56 14.62 16.61
C GLY A 30 -3.17 16.07 16.84
N ARG A 31 -4.12 16.95 16.55
CA ARG A 31 -4.16 18.38 16.90
C ARG A 31 -3.80 19.35 15.77
N ASP A 32 -4.87 19.76 15.09
CA ASP A 32 -5.16 21.13 14.66
C ASP A 32 -4.27 21.74 13.57
N GLY A 33 -4.69 21.59 12.31
CA GLY A 33 -4.16 22.36 11.19
C GLY A 33 -4.97 22.11 9.92
N GLY A 34 -5.77 23.09 9.49
CA GLY A 34 -6.70 23.03 8.35
C GLY A 34 -6.05 22.87 6.97
N GLY A 35 -5.38 21.74 6.74
CA GLY A 35 -5.03 21.24 5.42
C GLY A 35 -5.78 19.94 5.17
N THR A 36 -6.33 19.76 3.97
CA THR A 36 -6.98 18.52 3.52
C THR A 36 -5.91 17.43 3.37
N HIS A 37 -5.38 16.92 4.48
CA HIS A 37 -4.41 15.84 4.46
C HIS A 37 -5.13 14.56 4.04
N PRO A 38 -4.63 13.82 3.03
CA PRO A 38 -5.24 12.58 2.61
C PRO A 38 -5.21 11.60 3.80
N VAL A 39 -6.39 11.16 4.23
CA VAL A 39 -6.53 10.26 5.37
C VAL A 39 -6.05 8.88 4.96
N LEU A 40 -5.07 8.35 5.69
CA LEU A 40 -4.61 6.97 5.52
C LEU A 40 -5.73 6.03 5.95
N ARG A 41 -6.35 5.37 4.97
CA ARG A 41 -7.35 4.33 5.18
C ARG A 41 -6.68 2.97 5.26
N ARG A 42 -7.38 1.99 5.82
CA ARG A 42 -6.89 0.62 5.94
C ARG A 42 -8.01 -0.34 5.57
N GLY A 43 -7.64 -1.52 5.12
CA GLY A 43 -8.60 -2.55 4.80
C GLY A 43 -7.98 -3.80 4.18
N TRP A 44 -8.83 -4.76 3.88
CA TRP A 44 -8.44 -6.03 3.30
C TRP A 44 -8.72 -6.05 1.81
N ILE A 45 -7.75 -6.52 1.02
CA ILE A 45 -7.93 -6.69 -0.42
C ILE A 45 -8.90 -7.84 -0.67
N ASP A 46 -10.04 -7.55 -1.29
CA ASP A 46 -11.02 -8.56 -1.69
C ASP A 46 -10.83 -8.98 -3.15
N GLN A 47 -10.35 -8.08 -4.01
CA GLN A 47 -10.11 -8.35 -5.44
C GLN A 47 -9.01 -7.46 -6.02
N ILE A 48 -8.27 -8.02 -6.99
CA ILE A 48 -7.23 -7.30 -7.75
C ILE A 48 -7.52 -7.51 -9.24
N ASP A 49 -7.83 -6.44 -9.95
CA ASP A 49 -8.04 -6.43 -11.38
C ASP A 49 -7.11 -5.45 -12.09
N THR A 50 -7.09 -5.50 -13.42
CA THR A 50 -6.33 -4.53 -14.21
C THR A 50 -6.98 -3.16 -14.09
N GLY A 51 -6.29 -2.22 -13.43
CA GLY A 51 -6.78 -0.84 -13.25
C GLY A 51 -7.78 -0.67 -12.09
N THR A 52 -8.01 -1.70 -11.27
CA THR A 52 -8.94 -1.62 -10.14
C THR A 52 -8.48 -2.49 -8.97
N LEU A 53 -8.67 -1.99 -7.75
CA LEU A 53 -8.45 -2.74 -6.51
C LEU A 53 -9.74 -2.66 -5.67
N VAL A 54 -10.23 -3.80 -5.18
CA VAL A 54 -11.36 -3.82 -4.24
C VAL A 54 -10.80 -4.03 -2.83
N ILE A 55 -11.08 -3.08 -1.94
CA ILE A 55 -10.65 -3.11 -0.54
C ILE A 55 -11.89 -2.96 0.34
N ASP A 56 -12.16 -3.94 1.20
CA ASP A 56 -13.37 -4.05 2.03
C ASP A 56 -14.66 -3.75 1.25
N ASP A 57 -14.88 -4.51 0.18
CA ASP A 57 -15.99 -4.38 -0.80
C ASP A 57 -16.08 -3.04 -1.55
N MET A 58 -15.15 -2.11 -1.34
CA MET A 58 -15.11 -0.83 -2.06
C MET A 58 -14.14 -0.89 -3.25
N SER A 59 -14.63 -0.51 -4.43
CA SER A 59 -13.84 -0.46 -5.66
C SER A 59 -13.07 0.86 -5.80
N TYR A 60 -11.78 0.75 -6.06
CA TYR A 60 -10.89 1.87 -6.30
C TYR A 60 -10.14 1.73 -7.62
N ARG A 61 -10.04 2.83 -8.36
CA ARG A 61 -9.28 2.90 -9.61
C ARG A 61 -7.78 2.94 -9.31
N THR A 62 -7.00 2.26 -10.14
CA THR A 62 -5.53 2.32 -10.13
C THR A 62 -5.02 2.80 -11.48
N THR A 63 -3.86 3.47 -11.49
CA THR A 63 -3.21 3.94 -12.71
C THR A 63 -1.72 3.63 -12.66
N LYS A 64 -0.99 3.93 -13.74
CA LYS A 64 0.48 3.84 -13.76
C LYS A 64 1.16 4.74 -12.72
N LYS A 65 0.45 5.74 -12.17
CA LYS A 65 0.95 6.64 -11.12
C LYS A 65 0.68 6.12 -9.71
N THR A 66 -0.15 5.09 -9.55
CA THR A 66 -0.41 4.48 -8.25
C THR A 66 0.87 3.79 -7.79
N ARG A 67 1.38 4.19 -6.62
CA ARG A 67 2.59 3.64 -6.02
C ARG A 67 2.24 2.54 -5.03
N TYR A 68 3.05 1.51 -5.02
CA TYR A 68 2.84 0.36 -4.15
C TYR A 68 4.08 0.15 -3.29
N TYR A 69 3.88 -0.12 -2.01
CA TYR A 69 4.96 -0.26 -1.04
C TYR A 69 4.85 -1.59 -0.32
N GLY A 70 5.94 -2.35 -0.30
CA GLY A 70 6.04 -3.59 0.47
C GLY A 70 6.08 -3.34 1.98
N ARG A 71 6.07 -4.43 2.76
CA ARG A 71 6.16 -4.35 4.23
C ARG A 71 7.42 -3.66 4.76
N ASN A 72 8.47 -3.60 3.95
CA ASN A 72 9.73 -2.92 4.26
C ASN A 72 9.72 -1.44 3.87
N GLY A 73 8.59 -0.90 3.41
CA GLY A 73 8.45 0.47 2.94
C GLY A 73 9.11 0.76 1.59
N LYS A 74 9.72 -0.25 0.93
CA LYS A 74 10.29 -0.09 -0.41
C LYS A 74 9.19 -0.18 -1.45
N GLU A 75 9.32 0.64 -2.48
CA GLU A 75 8.43 0.59 -3.63
C GLU A 75 8.52 -0.79 -4.31
N CYS A 76 7.36 -1.31 -4.68
CA CYS A 76 7.20 -2.58 -5.37
C CYS A 76 6.10 -2.46 -6.44
N GLY A 77 5.88 -3.52 -7.21
CA GLY A 77 4.77 -3.58 -8.16
C GLY A 77 3.49 -4.09 -7.52
N LEU A 78 2.35 -3.85 -8.17
CA LEU A 78 1.05 -4.47 -7.84
C LEU A 78 1.15 -6.01 -7.74
N SER A 79 2.08 -6.62 -8.49
CA SER A 79 2.34 -8.06 -8.47
C SER A 79 2.81 -8.61 -7.12
N ALA A 80 3.22 -7.76 -6.17
CA ALA A 80 3.55 -8.15 -4.80
C ALA A 80 2.30 -8.33 -3.91
N PHE A 81 1.14 -7.84 -4.34
CA PHE A 81 -0.10 -7.86 -3.58
C PHE A 81 -0.96 -9.08 -3.94
N ARG A 82 -1.74 -9.56 -2.98
CA ARG A 82 -2.64 -10.71 -3.11
C ARG A 82 -3.96 -10.44 -2.41
N VAL A 83 -5.03 -11.06 -2.90
CA VAL A 83 -6.32 -11.11 -2.23
C VAL A 83 -6.15 -11.68 -0.82
N GLY A 84 -6.87 -11.11 0.15
CA GLY A 84 -6.79 -11.44 1.56
C GLY A 84 -5.63 -10.77 2.30
N GLN A 85 -4.88 -9.86 1.68
CA GLN A 85 -3.85 -9.09 2.37
C GLN A 85 -4.42 -7.80 2.97
N PHE A 86 -3.91 -7.45 4.15
CA PHE A 86 -4.21 -6.20 4.81
C PHE A 86 -3.31 -5.08 4.31
N VAL A 87 -3.92 -3.96 3.93
CA VAL A 87 -3.22 -2.81 3.35
C VAL A 87 -3.64 -1.49 3.99
N GLY A 88 -2.72 -0.54 3.98
CA GLY A 88 -3.03 0.87 4.18
C GLY A 88 -3.04 1.57 2.82
N PHE A 89 -3.87 2.58 2.62
CA PHE A 89 -3.96 3.26 1.34
C PHE A 89 -4.38 4.72 1.44
N LEU A 90 -3.89 5.49 0.48
CA LEU A 90 -4.28 6.86 0.22
C LEU A 90 -5.04 6.92 -1.10
N SER A 91 -6.06 7.77 -1.15
CA SER A 91 -6.89 7.91 -2.34
C SER A 91 -7.53 9.28 -2.42
N GLU A 92 -7.71 9.76 -3.65
CA GLU A 92 -8.46 10.97 -3.97
C GLU A 92 -9.56 10.61 -4.96
N GLN A 93 -10.82 10.94 -4.68
CA GLN A 93 -11.94 10.67 -5.61
C GLN A 93 -11.98 9.23 -6.15
N SER A 94 -11.77 8.25 -5.25
CA SER A 94 -11.70 6.81 -5.55
C SER A 94 -10.55 6.39 -6.49
N LEU A 95 -9.54 7.24 -6.70
CA LEU A 95 -8.27 6.90 -7.34
C LEU A 95 -7.22 6.64 -6.27
N LEU A 96 -6.59 5.47 -6.29
CA LEU A 96 -5.48 5.14 -5.37
C LEU A 96 -4.21 5.87 -5.79
N THR A 97 -3.60 6.57 -4.83
CA THR A 97 -2.28 7.21 -5.02
C THR A 97 -1.18 6.32 -4.47
N ASP A 98 -1.37 5.77 -3.27
CA ASP A 98 -0.37 5.01 -2.54
C ASP A 98 -1.03 3.82 -1.82
N VAL A 99 -0.43 2.64 -1.95
CA VAL A 99 -0.89 1.41 -1.28
C VAL A 99 0.27 0.76 -0.55
N TYR A 100 0.09 0.47 0.73
CA TYR A 100 1.11 -0.05 1.64
C TYR A 100 0.71 -1.43 2.12
N LEU A 101 1.59 -2.41 1.96
CA LEU A 101 1.38 -3.74 2.53
C LEU A 101 1.65 -3.70 4.05
N LEU A 102 0.62 -3.94 4.85
CA LEU A 102 0.70 -3.87 6.30
C LEU A 102 0.62 -5.25 6.96
N LYS A 103 0.84 -5.27 8.27
CA LYS A 103 0.41 -6.36 9.14
C LYS A 103 -0.85 -5.89 9.88
N PRO A 104 -1.91 -6.70 9.94
CA PRO A 104 -3.11 -6.32 10.69
C PRO A 104 -2.80 -6.19 12.18
N GLY A 105 -3.35 -5.15 12.82
CA GLY A 105 -3.40 -5.02 14.27
C GLY A 105 -4.43 -5.96 14.88
N LYS A 106 -4.60 -5.90 16.21
CA LYS A 106 -5.62 -6.70 16.90
C LYS A 106 -7.03 -6.22 16.51
N GLU A 107 -7.19 -4.92 16.34
CA GLU A 107 -8.41 -4.25 15.90
C GLU A 107 -8.76 -4.53 14.43
N ASP A 108 -7.77 -4.91 13.62
CA ASP A 108 -7.93 -5.14 12.18
C ASP A 108 -8.21 -6.61 11.84
N MET A 109 -8.19 -7.51 12.84
CA MET A 109 -8.42 -8.93 12.62
C MET A 109 -9.84 -9.13 12.09
N ARG A 110 -9.94 -9.74 10.90
CA ARG A 110 -11.23 -10.17 10.34
C ARG A 110 -11.87 -11.18 11.29
N THR A 111 -12.97 -10.78 11.93
CA THR A 111 -13.79 -11.66 12.79
C THR A 111 -14.42 -12.81 11.99
N GLU A 112 -14.61 -12.61 10.68
CA GLU A 112 -15.23 -13.57 9.78
C GLU A 112 -14.36 -13.78 8.54
N VAL A 113 -14.22 -15.05 8.11
CA VAL A 113 -13.64 -15.39 6.82
C VAL A 113 -14.63 -14.96 5.74
N ARG A 114 -14.51 -13.71 5.29
CA ARG A 114 -15.19 -13.27 4.07
C ARG A 114 -14.61 -14.05 2.91
N THR A 115 -15.41 -14.95 2.34
CA THR A 115 -15.12 -15.48 1.02
C THR A 115 -15.10 -14.28 0.08
N PRO A 116 -14.04 -14.04 -0.70
CA PRO A 116 -14.06 -12.94 -1.66
C PRO A 116 -15.31 -13.12 -2.51
N THR A 117 -16.24 -12.17 -2.41
CA THR A 117 -17.42 -12.14 -3.24
C THR A 117 -16.88 -12.05 -4.65
N ARG A 118 -16.82 -13.18 -5.36
CA ARG A 118 -16.44 -13.21 -6.77
C ARG A 118 -17.34 -12.17 -7.41
N ALA A 119 -16.78 -11.03 -7.82
CA ALA A 119 -17.54 -10.04 -8.54
C ALA A 119 -18.27 -10.83 -9.64
N ARG A 120 -19.60 -10.68 -9.71
CA ARG A 120 -20.34 -11.11 -10.88
C ARG A 120 -19.60 -10.48 -12.05
N GLN A 121 -18.81 -11.28 -12.76
CA GLN A 121 -18.35 -10.88 -14.07
C GLN A 121 -19.63 -10.44 -14.79
N PRO A 122 -19.70 -9.23 -15.37
CA PRO A 122 -20.80 -8.93 -16.26
C PRO A 122 -20.80 -10.07 -17.26
N GLY A 123 -21.85 -10.90 -17.22
CA GLY A 123 -21.94 -12.07 -18.06
C GLY A 123 -21.66 -11.60 -19.48
N LYS A 124 -20.72 -12.25 -20.16
CA LYS A 124 -20.34 -11.95 -21.54
C LYS A 124 -21.63 -11.68 -22.31
N THR A 125 -21.92 -10.42 -22.61
CA THR A 125 -23.08 -10.07 -23.43
C THR A 125 -22.69 -10.51 -24.82
N GLU A 126 -23.13 -11.70 -25.22
CA GLU A 126 -22.99 -12.14 -26.59
C GLU A 126 -23.93 -11.28 -27.43
N ILE A 127 -23.34 -10.29 -28.10
CA ILE A 127 -24.05 -9.52 -29.10
C ILE A 127 -24.19 -10.45 -30.31
N ILE A 128 -25.40 -10.94 -30.56
CA ILE A 128 -25.70 -11.83 -31.68
C ILE A 128 -26.31 -10.99 -32.79
N LEU A 129 -25.79 -11.13 -34.02
CA LEU A 129 -26.42 -10.56 -35.20
C LEU A 129 -27.59 -11.46 -35.60
N GLN A 130 -28.82 -11.00 -35.35
CA GLN A 130 -30.04 -11.70 -35.74
C GLN A 130 -30.80 -10.82 -36.74
N ASP A 131 -31.06 -11.37 -37.93
CA ASP A 131 -31.81 -10.68 -39.00
C ASP A 131 -31.23 -9.30 -39.38
N GLY A 132 -29.90 -9.17 -39.38
CA GLY A 132 -29.22 -7.91 -39.72
C GLY A 132 -29.30 -6.82 -38.64
N VAL A 133 -29.84 -7.12 -37.46
CA VAL A 133 -29.92 -6.20 -36.33
C VAL A 133 -29.05 -6.71 -35.18
N TRP A 134 -28.19 -5.86 -34.66
CA TRP A 134 -27.37 -6.15 -33.48
C TRP A 134 -28.26 -6.16 -32.23
N ARG A 135 -28.33 -7.29 -31.52
CA ARG A 135 -29.10 -7.44 -30.28
C ARG A 135 -28.18 -7.80 -29.11
N ASN A 136 -28.52 -7.32 -27.92
CA ASN A 136 -27.82 -7.63 -26.66
C ASN A 136 -28.54 -8.71 -25.84
#